data_AF-A0A183BBI1-F1
#
_entry.id   AF-A0A183BBI1-F1
#
_cell.length_a   1.000
_cell.length_b   1.000
_cell.length_c   1.000
_cell.angle_alpha   90.00
_cell.angle_beta   90.00
_cell.angle_gamma   90.00
#
_symmetry.space_group_name_H-M   'P 1'
#
loop_
_entity.id
_entity.type
_entity.pdbx_description
1 polymer ?
#
loop_
_entity_poly.entity_id
_entity_poly.type
_entity_poly.pdbx_seq_one_letter_code
_entity_poly.pdbx_strand_id
1 'polypeptide(L)'
;MTGKRWIRQFLIGATLAPFLVCSGAFVVNLVAVYYQTSRAIPVLTMFMMIAIVLFVVIPLNLVGTVIGRNVCGLANDPCRVSAVPRPIPEKKWFMEPTVLILLSGILPFGSIFIELYFIFTSFWAYKIYFVFGFTLLVLLLLITVTSSVSAVGTYFLLNSEDYRW
;
A
#
# COMPACT_ATOMS: atom_id res chain seq x y z
N MET A 1 -0.44 10.88 22.13
CA MET A 1 -1.24 11.95 21.46
C MET A 1 -2.31 11.32 20.57
N THR A 2 -3.61 11.55 20.78
CA THR A 2 -4.66 11.05 19.87
C THR A 2 -4.48 11.66 18.48
N GLY A 3 -4.31 10.84 17.45
CA GLY A 3 -4.18 11.30 16.07
C GLY A 3 -5.36 12.20 15.68
N LYS A 4 -5.17 13.52 15.69
CA LYS A 4 -6.24 14.51 15.44
C LYS A 4 -6.83 14.39 14.03
N ARG A 5 -6.12 13.72 13.10
CA ARG A 5 -6.47 13.58 11.68
C ARG A 5 -6.75 12.14 11.25
N TRP A 6 -7.23 11.30 12.17
CA TRP A 6 -7.53 9.88 11.88
C TRP A 6 -8.53 9.69 10.73
N ILE A 7 -9.51 10.59 10.60
CA ILE A 7 -10.52 10.55 9.51
C ILE A 7 -9.85 10.74 8.16
N ARG A 8 -8.88 11.67 8.07
CA ARG A 8 -8.14 11.93 6.84
C ARG A 8 -7.26 10.73 6.47
N GLN A 9 -6.59 10.11 7.45
CA GLN A 9 -5.77 8.92 7.24
C GLN A 9 -6.63 7.73 6.78
N PHE A 10 -7.78 7.52 7.42
CA PHE A 10 -8.77 6.54 7.00
C PHE A 10 -9.22 6.80 5.55
N LEU A 11 -9.62 8.03 5.22
CA LEU A 11 -10.12 8.38 3.90
C LEU A 11 -9.06 8.10 2.82
N ILE A 12 -7.83 8.58 3.02
CA ILE A 12 -6.73 8.36 2.08
C ILE A 12 -6.44 6.85 1.94
N GLY A 13 -6.36 6.11 3.04
CA GLY A 13 -6.11 4.67 2.99
C GLY A 13 -7.22 3.89 2.30
N ALA A 14 -8.49 4.24 2.55
CA ALA A 14 -9.64 3.54 1.99
C ALA A 14 -9.88 3.87 0.51
N THR A 15 -9.56 5.09 0.04
CA THR A 15 -9.92 5.50 -1.32
C THR A 15 -8.76 5.44 -2.32
N LEU A 16 -7.50 5.58 -1.89
CA LEU A 16 -6.37 5.70 -2.82
C LEU A 16 -6.22 4.47 -3.72
N ALA A 17 -6.13 3.27 -3.14
CA ALA A 17 -5.93 2.04 -3.91
C ALA A 17 -7.14 1.69 -4.80
N PRO A 18 -8.40 1.72 -4.31
CA PRO A 18 -9.56 1.48 -5.18
C PRO A 18 -9.68 2.50 -6.30
N PHE A 19 -9.37 3.77 -6.03
CA PHE A 19 -9.42 4.81 -7.05
C PHE A 19 -8.41 4.55 -8.18
N LEU A 20 -7.16 4.17 -7.84
CA LEU A 20 -6.14 3.83 -8.84
C LEU A 20 -6.56 2.63 -9.70
N VAL A 21 -7.13 1.59 -9.07
CA VAL A 21 -7.61 0.40 -9.81
C VAL A 21 -8.80 0.74 -10.70
N CYS A 22 -9.81 1.45 -10.18
CA CYS A 22 -11.00 1.83 -10.94
C CYS A 22 -10.66 2.76 -12.11
N SER A 23 -9.78 3.73 -11.90
CA SER A 23 -9.33 4.65 -12.96
C SER A 23 -8.52 3.91 -14.05
N GLY A 24 -7.61 3.01 -13.66
CA GLY A 24 -6.89 2.16 -14.62
C GLY A 24 -7.84 1.27 -15.43
N ALA A 25 -8.78 0.60 -14.76
CA ALA A 25 -9.79 -0.22 -15.43
C ALA A 25 -10.68 0.60 -16.36
N PHE A 26 -11.04 1.82 -15.98
CA PHE A 26 -11.82 2.74 -16.80
C PHE A 26 -11.07 3.14 -18.08
N VAL A 27 -9.79 3.51 -17.97
CA VAL A 27 -8.95 3.86 -19.14
C VAL A 27 -8.81 2.68 -20.09
N VAL A 28 -8.54 1.48 -19.57
CA VAL A 28 -8.47 0.26 -20.39
C VAL A 28 -9.83 -0.01 -21.06
N ASN A 29 -10.94 0.20 -20.36
CA ASN A 29 -12.27 0.01 -20.93
C ASN A 29 -12.60 1.03 -22.03
N LEU A 30 -12.16 2.29 -21.92
CA LEU A 30 -12.33 3.27 -22.99
C LEU A 30 -11.65 2.80 -24.29
N VAL A 31 -10.44 2.27 -24.18
CA VAL A 31 -9.73 1.68 -25.33
C VAL A 31 -10.47 0.45 -25.86
N ALA A 32 -10.94 -0.42 -24.98
CA ALA A 32 -11.69 -1.63 -25.36
C ALA A 32 -12.98 -1.33 -26.12
N VAL A 33 -13.69 -0.27 -25.73
CA VAL A 33 -14.91 0.23 -26.41
C VAL A 33 -14.56 0.86 -27.75
N TYR A 34 -13.47 1.62 -27.85
CA TYR A 34 -13.01 2.22 -29.12
C TYR A 34 -12.72 1.14 -30.18
N TYR A 35 -12.03 0.06 -29.79
CA TYR A 35 -11.72 -1.07 -30.67
C TYR A 35 -12.89 -2.07 -30.85
N GLN A 36 -14.08 -1.78 -30.30
CA GLN A 36 -15.26 -2.67 -30.36
C GLN A 36 -14.95 -4.12 -29.96
N THR A 37 -14.09 -4.28 -28.96
CA THR A 37 -13.66 -5.62 -28.52
C THR A 37 -14.79 -6.33 -27.79
N SER A 38 -14.92 -7.65 -27.98
CA SER A 38 -15.92 -8.48 -27.28
C SER A 38 -15.71 -8.55 -25.76
N ARG A 39 -14.60 -8.00 -25.25
CA ARG A 39 -14.24 -7.91 -23.83
C ARG A 39 -14.50 -6.52 -23.24
N ALA A 40 -15.16 -5.62 -23.97
CA ALA A 40 -15.58 -4.33 -23.42
C ALA A 40 -16.52 -4.55 -22.23
N ILE A 41 -16.18 -3.94 -21.11
CA ILE A 41 -16.91 -4.06 -19.85
C ILE A 41 -18.21 -3.23 -19.99
N PRO A 42 -19.40 -3.84 -19.83
CA PRO A 42 -20.65 -3.12 -19.98
C PRO A 42 -20.77 -2.01 -18.92
N VAL A 43 -21.39 -0.89 -19.30
CA VAL A 43 -21.51 0.31 -18.45
C VAL A 43 -22.12 0.00 -17.09
N LEU A 44 -23.06 -0.95 -17.02
CA LEU A 44 -23.68 -1.40 -15.77
C LEU A 44 -22.65 -1.96 -14.76
N THR A 45 -21.69 -2.75 -15.24
CA THR A 45 -20.65 -3.33 -14.37
C THR A 45 -19.64 -2.29 -13.89
N MET A 46 -19.43 -1.20 -14.64
CA MET A 46 -18.63 -0.06 -14.18
C MET A 46 -19.30 0.63 -12.98
N PHE A 47 -20.62 0.85 -13.04
CA PHE A 47 -21.37 1.35 -11.89
C PHE A 47 -21.37 0.38 -10.70
N MET A 48 -21.45 -0.92 -10.97
CA MET A 48 -21.36 -1.95 -9.93
C MET A 48 -20.00 -1.93 -9.21
N MET A 49 -18.91 -1.70 -9.94
CA MET A 49 -17.57 -1.57 -9.36
C MET A 49 -17.50 -0.36 -8.40
N ILE A 50 -18.06 0.79 -8.79
CA ILE A 50 -18.14 1.98 -7.93
C ILE A 50 -19.00 1.69 -6.69
N ALA A 51 -20.14 1.00 -6.87
CA ALA A 51 -21.01 0.63 -5.76
C ALA A 51 -20.30 -0.27 -4.74
N ILE A 52 -19.49 -1.24 -5.18
CA ILE A 52 -18.71 -2.09 -4.28
C ILE A 52 -17.71 -1.24 -3.47
N VAL A 53 -17.04 -0.28 -4.10
CA VAL A 53 -16.11 0.60 -3.39
C VAL A 53 -16.85 1.42 -2.32
N LEU A 54 -18.00 2.01 -2.67
CA LEU A 54 -18.78 2.85 -1.74
C LEU A 54 -19.44 2.05 -0.61
N PHE A 55 -20.08 0.92 -0.92
CA PHE A 55 -20.92 0.17 0.02
C PHE A 55 -20.23 -0.99 0.72
N VAL A 56 -19.06 -1.42 0.24
CA VAL A 56 -18.31 -2.53 0.86
C VAL A 56 -16.96 -2.04 1.36
N VAL A 57 -16.14 -1.45 0.48
CA VAL A 57 -14.75 -1.12 0.82
C VAL A 57 -14.67 -0.02 1.88
N ILE A 58 -15.36 1.10 1.68
CA ILE A 58 -15.37 2.22 2.64
C ILE A 58 -15.91 1.79 4.02
N PRO A 59 -17.10 1.18 4.15
CA PRO A 59 -17.62 0.81 5.47
C PRO A 59 -16.79 -0.28 6.14
N LEU A 60 -16.25 -1.25 5.40
CA LEU A 60 -15.38 -2.28 5.97
C LEU A 60 -14.08 -1.67 6.52
N ASN A 61 -13.47 -0.73 5.80
CA ASN A 61 -12.31 0.02 6.30
C ASN A 61 -12.67 0.89 7.52
N LEU A 62 -13.88 1.46 7.55
CA LEU A 62 -14.34 2.26 8.69
C LEU A 62 -14.49 1.38 9.94
N VAL A 63 -15.13 0.21 9.79
CA VAL A 63 -15.25 -0.77 10.87
C VAL A 63 -13.87 -1.23 11.34
N GLY A 64 -12.97 -1.57 10.42
CA GLY A 64 -11.60 -1.96 10.74
C GLY A 64 -10.83 -0.88 11.50
N THR A 65 -10.94 0.39 11.09
CA THR A 65 -10.30 1.52 11.79
C THR A 65 -10.92 1.80 13.15
N VAL A 66 -12.24 1.66 13.32
CA VAL A 66 -12.90 1.80 14.63
C VAL A 66 -12.49 0.67 15.58
N ILE A 67 -12.52 -0.58 15.13
CA ILE A 67 -12.09 -1.74 15.94
C ILE A 67 -10.62 -1.62 16.32
N GLY A 68 -9.74 -1.32 15.35
CA GLY A 68 -8.31 -1.18 15.62
C GLY A 68 -8.00 -0.11 16.66
N ARG A 69 -8.75 1.01 16.66
CA ARG A 69 -8.59 2.07 17.67
C ARG A 69 -9.15 1.69 19.04
N ASN A 70 -10.24 0.94 19.08
CA ASN A 70 -10.82 0.49 20.35
C ASN A 70 -10.00 -0.63 21.00
N VAL A 71 -9.42 -1.54 20.20
CA VAL A 71 -8.62 -2.68 20.67
C VAL A 71 -7.20 -2.27 21.04
N CYS A 72 -6.52 -1.47 20.22
CA CYS A 72 -5.13 -1.05 20.51
C CYS A 72 -5.04 0.15 21.47
N GLY A 73 -6.18 0.72 21.89
CA GLY A 73 -6.24 1.80 22.87
C GLY A 73 -5.55 3.10 22.43
N LEU A 74 -5.47 4.06 23.35
CA LEU A 74 -4.57 5.21 23.21
C LEU A 74 -3.13 4.69 23.29
N ALA A 75 -2.30 5.03 22.30
CA ALA A 75 -0.87 4.77 22.36
C ALA A 75 -0.33 5.29 23.69
N ASN A 76 0.12 4.38 24.55
CA ASN A 76 0.74 4.72 25.81
C ASN A 76 2.18 5.11 25.46
N ASP A 77 2.37 6.39 25.12
CA ASP A 77 3.65 6.94 24.72
C ASP A 77 4.65 6.65 25.87
N PRO A 78 5.65 5.76 25.72
CA PRO A 78 6.51 5.33 26.83
C PRO A 78 7.43 6.46 27.32
N CYS A 79 7.44 7.59 26.62
CA CYS A 79 8.34 8.71 26.85
C CYS A 79 7.54 9.96 27.28
N ARG A 80 8.02 10.63 28.33
CA ARG A 80 7.47 11.93 28.77
C ARG A 80 7.71 12.97 27.68
N VAL A 81 6.63 13.48 27.08
CA VAL A 81 6.71 14.51 26.03
C VAL A 81 7.21 15.82 26.65
N SER A 82 8.33 16.34 26.16
CA SER A 82 8.79 17.69 26.53
C SER A 82 7.96 18.74 25.78
N ALA A 83 7.45 19.75 26.48
CA ALA A 83 6.70 20.84 25.87
C ALA A 83 7.57 21.76 24.98
N VAL A 84 8.89 21.73 25.18
CA VAL A 84 9.86 22.46 24.37
C VAL A 84 10.39 21.56 23.25
N PRO A 85 10.25 21.94 21.97
CA PRO A 85 10.83 21.22 20.84
C PRO A 85 12.35 21.16 20.99
N ARG A 86 12.93 19.94 20.91
CA ARG A 86 14.38 19.80 20.86
C ARG A 86 14.91 20.25 19.50
N PRO A 87 16.15 20.77 19.42
CA PRO A 87 16.79 21.04 18.14
C PRO A 87 16.93 19.72 17.36
N ILE A 88 16.58 19.74 16.07
CA ILE A 88 16.64 18.57 15.20
C ILE A 88 18.11 18.32 14.84
N PRO A 89 18.64 17.10 15.04
CA PRO A 89 20.01 16.78 14.64
C PRO A 89 20.18 16.88 13.12
N GLU A 90 21.39 17.22 12.66
CA GLU A 90 21.69 17.24 11.23
C GLU A 90 21.50 15.84 10.64
N LYS A 91 20.57 15.71 9.70
CA LYS A 91 20.26 14.44 9.05
C LYS A 91 21.31 14.12 7.99
N LYS A 92 21.79 12.88 8.00
CA LYS A 92 22.58 12.34 6.88
C LYS A 92 21.68 12.15 5.67
N TRP A 93 22.23 12.24 4.47
CA TRP A 93 21.48 12.15 3.20
C TRP A 93 20.60 10.88 3.06
N PHE A 94 21.03 9.75 3.66
CA PHE A 94 20.28 8.49 3.64
C PHE A 94 19.18 8.38 4.71
N MET A 95 19.13 9.33 5.66
CA MET A 95 18.10 9.42 6.71
C MET A 95 16.91 10.30 6.28
N GLU A 96 16.94 10.86 5.07
CA GLU A 96 15.79 11.56 4.50
C GLU A 96 14.65 10.56 4.23
N PRO A 97 13.39 10.86 4.63
CA PRO A 97 12.27 9.92 4.54
C PRO A 97 12.03 9.47 3.09
N THR A 98 12.23 10.34 2.10
CA THR A 98 12.10 9.99 0.68
C THR A 98 13.11 8.94 0.24
N VAL A 99 14.37 9.08 0.67
CA VAL A 99 15.45 8.15 0.33
C VAL A 99 15.24 6.82 1.06
N LEU A 100 14.80 6.88 2.32
CA LEU A 100 14.49 5.70 3.11
C LEU A 100 13.35 4.88 2.50
N ILE A 101 12.27 5.53 2.04
CA ILE A 101 11.16 4.87 1.34
C ILE A 101 11.66 4.17 0.08
N LEU A 102 12.46 4.85 -0.75
CA LEU A 102 12.99 4.28 -1.99
C LEU A 102 13.92 3.08 -1.72
N LEU A 103 14.85 3.22 -0.78
CA LEU A 103 15.78 2.15 -0.41
C LEU A 103 15.04 0.94 0.20
N SER A 104 14.02 1.19 1.00
CA SER A 104 13.18 0.15 1.60
C SER A 104 12.40 -0.64 0.55
N GLY A 105 12.06 -0.04 -0.60
CA GLY A 105 11.33 -0.71 -1.68
C GLY A 105 12.20 -1.62 -2.56
N ILE A 106 13.52 -1.36 -2.64
CA ILE A 106 14.43 -2.13 -3.49
C ILE A 106 14.58 -3.57 -2.99
N LEU A 107 14.60 -3.78 -1.67
CA LEU A 107 14.73 -5.10 -1.04
C LEU A 107 13.56 -6.05 -1.35
N PRO A 108 12.28 -5.69 -1.10
CA PRO A 108 11.15 -6.53 -1.48
C PRO A 108 11.02 -6.66 -2.99
N PHE A 109 11.39 -5.64 -3.78
CA PHE A 109 11.43 -5.75 -5.25
C PHE A 109 12.40 -6.85 -5.71
N GLY A 110 13.62 -6.89 -5.15
CA GLY A 110 14.60 -7.93 -5.44
C GLY A 110 14.07 -9.34 -5.12
N SER A 111 13.28 -9.48 -4.06
CA SER A 111 12.73 -10.79 -3.65
C SER A 111 11.71 -11.39 -4.63
N ILE A 112 10.96 -10.54 -5.35
CA ILE A 112 9.93 -10.98 -6.32
C ILE A 112 10.42 -10.89 -7.78
N PHE A 113 11.57 -10.28 -8.03
CA PHE A 113 12.04 -9.92 -9.37
C PHE A 113 12.05 -11.11 -10.35
N ILE A 114 12.59 -12.26 -9.92
CA ILE A 114 12.69 -13.46 -10.76
C ILE A 114 11.30 -14.01 -11.11
N GLU A 115 10.37 -14.00 -10.16
CA GLU A 115 9.01 -14.50 -10.38
C GLU A 115 8.22 -13.58 -11.32
N LEU A 116 8.35 -12.26 -11.15
CA LEU A 116 7.78 -11.27 -12.07
C LEU A 116 8.28 -11.48 -13.50
N TYR A 117 9.57 -11.77 -13.68
CA TYR A 117 10.13 -12.09 -14.99
C TYR A 117 9.43 -13.31 -15.61
N PHE A 118 9.32 -14.42 -14.89
CA PHE A 118 8.66 -15.63 -15.40
C PHE A 118 7.18 -15.41 -15.74
N ILE A 119 6.47 -14.64 -14.92
CA ILE A 119 5.07 -14.28 -15.17
C ILE A 119 4.96 -13.44 -16.46
N PHE A 120 5.80 -12.41 -16.61
CA PHE A 120 5.77 -11.56 -17.82
C PHE A 120 6.17 -12.33 -19.08
N THR A 121 7.17 -13.20 -19.01
CA THR A 121 7.55 -14.06 -20.13
C THR A 121 6.42 -15.02 -20.52
N SER A 122 5.72 -15.58 -19.53
CA SER A 122 4.56 -16.45 -19.77
C SER A 122 3.40 -15.69 -20.41
N PHE A 123 3.15 -14.47 -19.95
CA PHE A 123 2.13 -13.57 -20.51
C PHE A 123 2.43 -13.21 -21.98
N TRP A 124 3.68 -12.84 -22.29
CA TRP A 124 4.12 -12.54 -23.66
C TRP A 124 4.11 -13.76 -24.58
N ALA A 125 4.41 -14.93 -24.05
CA ALA A 125 4.39 -16.19 -24.81
C ALA A 125 2.97 -16.78 -24.97
N TYR A 126 1.93 -16.13 -24.43
CA TYR A 126 0.55 -16.63 -24.36
C TYR A 126 0.43 -18.05 -23.77
N LYS A 127 1.37 -18.42 -22.87
CA LYS A 127 1.36 -19.71 -22.20
C LYS A 127 0.86 -19.56 -20.76
N ILE A 128 0.01 -20.48 -20.34
CA ILE A 128 -0.50 -20.51 -18.96
C ILE A 128 0.68 -20.83 -18.02
N TYR A 129 0.87 -19.99 -17.01
CA TYR A 129 1.86 -20.22 -15.97
C TYR A 129 1.33 -21.30 -15.01
N PHE A 130 1.95 -22.49 -15.02
CA PHE A 130 1.46 -23.64 -14.25
C PHE A 130 2.04 -23.73 -12.82
N VAL A 131 2.98 -22.87 -12.45
CA VAL A 131 3.73 -22.99 -11.19
C VAL A 131 3.12 -22.18 -10.05
N PHE A 132 1.81 -22.30 -9.84
CA PHE A 132 1.07 -21.54 -8.82
C PHE A 132 1.57 -21.78 -7.38
N GLY A 133 2.05 -22.99 -7.08
CA GLY A 133 2.60 -23.32 -5.76
C GLY A 133 3.89 -22.54 -5.44
N PHE A 134 4.72 -22.27 -6.44
CA PHE A 134 5.92 -21.46 -6.28
C PHE A 134 5.57 -19.98 -6.10
N THR A 135 4.59 -19.47 -6.86
CA THR A 135 4.08 -18.11 -6.68
C THR A 135 3.54 -17.88 -5.27
N LEU A 136 2.85 -18.86 -4.68
CA LEU A 136 2.36 -18.77 -3.30
C LEU A 136 3.52 -18.67 -2.30
N LEU A 137 4.58 -19.46 -2.48
CA LEU A 137 5.78 -19.40 -1.64
C LEU A 137 6.45 -18.02 -1.74
N VAL A 138 6.64 -17.52 -2.97
CA VAL A 138 7.21 -16.19 -3.23
C VAL A 138 6.36 -15.09 -2.58
N LEU A 139 5.03 -15.24 -2.59
CA LEU A 139 4.13 -14.30 -1.92
C LEU A 139 4.32 -14.29 -0.39
N LEU A 140 4.51 -15.45 0.24
CA LEU A 140 4.81 -15.53 1.68
C LEU A 140 6.17 -14.92 2.02
N LEU A 141 7.18 -15.15 1.16
CA LEU A 141 8.49 -14.50 1.29
C LEU A 141 8.36 -12.98 1.16
N LEU A 142 7.59 -12.50 0.18
CA LEU A 142 7.37 -11.07 -0.03
C LEU A 142 6.73 -10.43 1.21
N ILE A 143 5.71 -11.05 1.80
CA ILE A 143 5.08 -10.56 3.04
C ILE A 143 6.12 -10.46 4.16
N THR A 144 6.93 -11.51 4.33
CA THR A 144 7.95 -11.57 5.39
C THR A 144 9.01 -10.47 5.19
N VAL A 145 9.59 -10.35 3.99
CA VAL A 145 10.59 -9.33 3.67
C VAL A 145 10.03 -7.91 3.77
N THR A 146 8.81 -7.69 3.28
CA THR A 146 8.16 -6.37 3.38
C THR A 146 7.93 -5.98 4.84
N SER A 147 7.50 -6.93 5.68
CA SER A 147 7.27 -6.68 7.11
C SER A 147 8.57 -6.35 7.85
N SER A 148 9.67 -7.07 7.57
CA SER A 148 10.95 -6.83 8.23
C SER A 148 11.58 -5.51 7.79
N VAL A 149 11.53 -5.21 6.49
CA VAL A 149 12.05 -3.95 5.94
C VAL A 149 11.23 -2.75 6.43
N SER A 150 9.91 -2.89 6.56
CA SER A 150 9.05 -1.83 7.14
C SER A 150 9.38 -1.57 8.61
N ALA A 151 9.63 -2.62 9.42
CA ALA A 151 10.03 -2.47 10.81
C ALA A 151 11.38 -1.76 10.95
N VAL A 152 12.37 -2.16 10.13
CA VAL A 152 13.71 -1.53 10.11
C VAL A 152 13.65 -0.08 9.62
N GLY A 153 12.88 0.21 8.57
CA GLY A 153 12.67 1.58 8.08
C GLY A 153 12.02 2.46 9.14
N THR A 154 11.00 1.95 9.82
CA THR A 154 10.34 2.67 10.92
C THR A 154 11.32 2.96 12.05
N TYR A 155 12.17 2.00 12.41
CA TYR A 155 13.23 2.19 13.41
C TYR A 155 14.21 3.30 13.01
N PHE A 156 14.70 3.31 11.77
CA PHE A 156 15.59 4.39 11.30
C PHE A 156 14.91 5.76 11.31
N LEU A 157 13.64 5.83 10.91
CA LEU A 157 12.87 7.08 10.96
C LEU A 157 12.72 7.58 12.40
N LEU A 158 12.41 6.69 13.35
CA LEU A 158 12.33 7.02 14.79
C LEU A 158 13.67 7.50 15.35
N ASN A 159 14.80 6.89 14.94
CA ASN A 159 16.14 7.32 15.35
C ASN A 159 16.56 8.66 14.75
N SER A 160 15.88 9.15 13.71
CA SER A 160 16.18 10.49 13.16
C SER A 160 15.69 11.63 14.05
N GLU A 161 14.93 11.32 15.11
CA GLU A 161 14.37 12.25 16.11
C GLU A 161 13.65 13.48 15.54
N ASP A 162 13.32 13.48 14.24
CA ASP A 162 12.57 14.55 13.63
C ASP A 162 11.10 14.37 13.93
N TYR A 163 10.53 15.35 14.64
CA TYR A 163 9.11 15.40 15.00
C TYR A 163 8.22 15.98 13.88
N ARG A 164 8.77 16.37 12.72
CA ARG A 164 8.04 16.91 11.55
C ARG A 164 7.57 15.84 10.55
N TRP A 165 7.62 14.57 10.94
CA TRP A 165 7.17 13.40 10.18
C TRP A 165 5.68 13.42 9.83
#